data_AF-A0A972YHZ5-F1
#
_entry.id   AF-A0A972YHZ5-F1
#
_cell.length_a   1.000
_cell.length_b   1.000
_cell.length_c   1.000
_cell.angle_alpha   90.00
_cell.angle_beta   90.00
_cell.angle_gamma   90.00
#
_symmetry.space_group_name_H-M   'P 1'
#
loop_
_entity.id
_entity.type
_entity.pdbx_description
1 polymer ?
#
loop_
_entity_poly.entity_id
_entity_poly.type
_entity_poly.pdbx_seq_one_letter_code
_entity_poly.pdbx_strand_id
1 'polypeptide(L)' 'YAQLKADFGFPHDFEAIQVAINHRLSSHRTDLKDGDEISFLPPMTGG' A
#
# COMPACT_ATOMS: atom_id res chain seq x y z
N TYR A 1 9.64 0.18 -2.88
CA TYR A 1 9.27 0.78 -1.58
C TYR A 1 10.39 1.62 -0.97
N ALA A 2 11.66 1.18 -0.95
CA ALA A 2 12.77 1.93 -0.35
C ALA A 2 12.91 3.38 -0.85
N GLN A 3 12.79 3.60 -2.17
CA GLN A 3 12.83 4.92 -2.79
C GLN A 3 11.69 5.84 -2.29
N LEU A 4 10.44 5.37 -2.38
CA LEU A 4 9.25 6.10 -1.91
C LEU A 4 9.29 6.44 -0.41
N LYS A 5 9.82 5.52 0.43
CA LYS A 5 9.97 5.75 1.87
C LYS A 5 10.94 6.89 2.15
N ALA A 6 12.05 6.96 1.40
CA ALA A 6 13.02 8.04 1.52
C ALA A 6 12.45 9.39 1.01
N ASP A 7 11.73 9.37 -0.10
CA ASP A 7 11.22 10.59 -0.74
C ASP A 7 10.05 11.24 0.04
N PHE A 8 9.21 10.44 0.70
CA PHE A 8 8.01 10.92 1.41
C PHE A 8 8.07 10.78 2.93
N GLY A 9 9.16 10.24 3.48
CA GLY A 9 9.38 10.13 4.92
C GLY A 9 8.39 9.20 5.64
N PHE A 10 7.94 8.12 4.98
CA PHE A 10 6.95 7.23 5.59
C PHE A 10 7.52 6.54 6.85
N PRO A 11 6.88 6.69 8.02
CA PRO A 11 7.38 6.14 9.28
C PRO A 11 7.19 4.62 9.38
N HIS A 12 6.40 4.02 8.49
CA HIS A 12 6.01 2.62 8.52
C HIS A 12 6.78 1.77 7.51
N ASP A 13 7.03 0.52 7.87
CA ASP A 13 7.59 -0.47 6.94
C ASP A 13 6.52 -0.93 5.94
N PHE A 14 6.97 -1.48 4.80
CA PHE A 14 6.08 -1.81 3.68
C PHE A 14 4.93 -2.73 4.10
N GLU A 15 5.21 -3.65 5.02
CA GLU A 15 4.26 -4.63 5.55
C GLU A 15 3.22 -4.02 6.51
N ALA A 16 3.47 -2.81 7.00
CA ALA A 16 2.54 -2.08 7.87
C ALA A 16 1.57 -1.19 7.07
N ILE A 17 1.72 -1.11 5.75
CA ILE A 17 0.83 -0.35 4.87
C ILE A 17 -0.16 -1.32 4.23
N GLN A 18 -1.44 -1.01 4.25
CA GLN A 18 -2.42 -1.80 3.52
C GLN A 18 -2.53 -1.31 2.08
N VAL A 19 -2.62 -2.23 1.12
CA VAL A 19 -2.78 -1.90 -0.29
C VAL A 19 -4.16 -2.34 -0.74
N ALA A 20 -4.85 -1.46 -1.46
CA ALA A 20 -6.08 -1.81 -2.15
C ALA A 20 -5.87 -1.77 -3.67
N ILE A 21 -6.40 -2.77 -4.35
CA ILE A 21 -6.45 -2.85 -5.82
C ILE A 21 -7.93 -2.78 -6.21
N ASN A 22 -8.32 -1.85 -7.08
CA ASN A 22 -9.72 -1.65 -7.50
C ASN A 22 -10.68 -1.54 -6.32
N HIS A 23 -10.33 -0.70 -5.34
CA HIS A 23 -11.08 -0.48 -4.09
C HIS A 23 -11.24 -1.71 -3.17
N ARG A 24 -10.47 -2.78 -3.39
CA ARG A 24 -10.49 -3.99 -2.54
C ARG A 24 -9.14 -4.17 -1.87
N LEU A 25 -9.15 -4.42 -0.56
CA LEU A 25 -7.96 -4.80 0.19
C LEU A 25 -7.31 -6.03 -0.43
N SER A 26 -6.02 -5.93 -0.71
CA SER A 26 -5.27 -6.93 -1.43
C SER A 26 -3.97 -7.24 -0.69
N SER A 27 -3.55 -8.50 -0.78
CA SER A 27 -2.22 -8.90 -0.32
C SER A 27 -1.15 -8.22 -1.19
N HIS A 28 0.01 -7.93 -0.60
CA HIS A 28 1.17 -7.38 -1.32
C HIS A 28 1.71 -8.27 -2.44
N ARG A 29 1.23 -9.53 -2.53
CA ARG A 29 1.62 -10.51 -3.56
C ARG A 29 0.60 -10.67 -4.68
N THR A 30 -0.44 -9.86 -4.72
CA THR A 30 -1.43 -9.95 -5.80
C THR A 30 -0.83 -9.40 -7.10
N ASP A 31 -0.94 -10.18 -8.17
CA ASP A 31 -0.51 -9.77 -9.50
C ASP A 31 -1.33 -8.58 -9.99
N LEU A 32 -0.64 -7.51 -10.36
CA LEU A 32 -1.23 -6.31 -10.93
C LEU A 32 -1.46 -6.49 -12.43
N LYS A 33 -2.61 -6.02 -12.91
CA LYS A 33 -2.95 -5.97 -14.32
C LYS A 33 -3.00 -4.53 -14.81
N ASP A 34 -2.77 -4.37 -16.12
CA ASP A 34 -2.90 -3.07 -16.76
C ASP A 34 -4.35 -2.56 -16.62
N GLY A 35 -4.50 -1.32 -16.15
CA GLY A 35 -5.79 -0.73 -15.80
C GLY A 35 -6.21 -0.87 -14.33
N ASP A 36 -5.43 -1.55 -13.48
CA ASP A 36 -5.72 -1.64 -12.05
C ASP A 36 -5.41 -0.33 -11.31
N GLU A 37 -6.36 0.13 -10.49
CA GLU A 37 -6.16 1.27 -9.60
C GLU A 37 -5.57 0.81 -8.26
N ILE A 38 -4.43 1.40 -7.88
CA ILE A 38 -3.71 1.06 -6.65
C ILE A 38 -3.85 2.20 -5.65
N SER A 39 -4.44 1.91 -4.49
CA SER A 39 -4.51 2.84 -3.36
C SER A 39 -3.65 2.33 -2.20
N PHE A 40 -2.82 3.21 -1.65
CA PHE A 40 -2.08 2.96 -0.41
C PHE A 40 -2.89 3.50 0.76
N LEU A 41 -3.30 2.61 1.65
CA LEU A 41 -4.08 2.97 2.83
C LEU A 41 -3.14 3.03 4.05
N PRO A 42 -3.23 4.10 4.86
CA PRO A 42 -2.49 4.13 6.12
C PRO A 42 -2.93 2.96 7.01
N PRO A 43 -2.06 2.51 7.93
CA PRO A 43 -2.46 1.51 8.92
C PRO A 43 -3.68 2.03 9.67
N MET A 44 -4.80 1.30 9.54
CA MET A 44 -6.02 1.58 10.28
C MET A 44 -5.77 1.21 11.75
N THR A 45 -5.27 2.15 12.54
CA THR A 45 -5.34 2.08 14.00
C THR A 45 -6.80 2.32 14.39
N GLY A 46 -7.58 1.24 14.46
CA GLY A 46 -8.87 1.27 15.15
C GLY A 46 -8.64 1.64 16.61
N GLY A 47 -9.42 2.60 17.11
CA GLY A 47 -9.43 2.98 18.53
C GLY A 47 -9.94 1.88 19.44
#